data_AF-E4YIR9-F1
#
_entry.id   AF-E4YIR9-F1
#
_cell.length_a   1.000
_cell.length_b   1.000
_cell.length_c   1.000
_cell.angle_alpha   90.00
_cell.angle_beta   90.00
_cell.angle_gamma   90.00
#
_symmetry.space_group_name_H-M   'P 1'
#
loop_
_entity.id
_entity.type
_entity.pdbx_description
1 polymer ?
#
loop_
_entity_poly.entity_id
_entity_poly.type
_entity_poly.pdbx_seq_one_letter_code
_entity_poly.pdbx_strand_id
1 'polypeptide(L)'
;MFSDFGWTSNAMRTAELHSGLNYDTFVYLFDHRMGSETYRPSELDRAGTNQAIAFLFGIPFYGKSTIGTIFDSILWSPEEKTLSCSMMTYFANFINYG
;
A
#
# COMPACT_ATOMS: atom_id res chain seq x y z
N MET A 1 9.29 9.70 -13.83
CA MET A 1 10.12 9.06 -14.88
C MET A 1 10.68 7.71 -14.44
N PHE A 2 11.54 7.63 -13.41
CA PHE A 2 12.11 6.35 -12.96
C PHE A 2 11.05 5.36 -12.45
N SER A 3 10.10 5.82 -11.62
CA SER A 3 8.94 5.04 -11.17
C SER A 3 8.10 4.50 -12.33
N ASP A 4 7.89 5.35 -13.34
CA ASP A 4 7.00 5.07 -14.46
C ASP A 4 7.58 3.96 -15.33
N PHE A 5 8.88 4.01 -15.62
CA PHE A 5 9.57 2.98 -16.39
C PHE A 5 9.84 1.71 -15.57
N GLY A 6 10.23 1.86 -14.30
CA GLY A 6 10.61 0.73 -13.44
C GLY A 6 9.43 -0.12 -12.97
N TRP A 7 8.26 0.49 -12.78
CA TRP A 7 7.11 -0.19 -12.18
C TRP A 7 5.79 0.11 -12.93
N THR A 8 5.38 1.38 -12.99
CA THR A 8 3.99 1.72 -13.35
C THR A 8 3.62 1.30 -14.78
N SER A 9 4.46 1.60 -15.77
CA SER A 9 4.16 1.27 -17.18
C SER A 9 4.09 -0.25 -17.40
N ASN A 10 4.96 -1.02 -16.73
CA ASN A 10 4.97 -2.47 -16.86
C ASN A 10 3.75 -3.10 -16.16
N ALA A 11 3.36 -2.57 -15.00
CA ALA A 11 2.16 -2.99 -14.30
C ALA A 11 0.89 -2.72 -15.14
N MET A 12 0.78 -1.53 -15.74
CA MET A 12 -0.37 -1.19 -16.60
C MET A 12 -0.43 -2.05 -17.85
N ARG A 13 0.70 -2.27 -18.52
CA ARG A 13 0.76 -3.18 -19.67
C ARG A 13 0.37 -4.61 -19.31
N THR A 14 0.75 -5.07 -18.11
CA THR A 14 0.35 -6.38 -17.61
C THR A 14 -1.16 -6.44 -17.39
N ALA A 15 -1.75 -5.41 -16.79
CA ALA A 15 -3.19 -5.32 -16.58
C ALA A 15 -3.97 -5.31 -17.91
N GLU A 16 -3.51 -4.55 -18.90
CA GLU A 16 -4.10 -4.54 -20.25
C GLU A 16 -4.10 -5.94 -20.87
N LEU A 17 -2.99 -6.67 -20.78
CA LEU A 17 -2.89 -8.04 -21.29
C LEU A 17 -3.85 -9.01 -20.59
N HIS A 18 -3.99 -8.93 -19.27
CA HIS A 18 -4.93 -9.78 -18.52
C HIS A 18 -6.38 -9.46 -18.87
N SER A 19 -6.73 -8.18 -18.94
CA SER A 19 -8.06 -7.74 -19.33
C SER A 19 -8.42 -8.15 -20.77
N GLY A 20 -7.46 -8.10 -21.71
CA GLY A 20 -7.65 -8.55 -23.09
C GLY A 20 -7.87 -10.06 -23.24
N LEU A 21 -7.48 -10.84 -22.23
CA LEU A 21 -7.75 -12.28 -22.14
C LEU A 21 -9.08 -12.58 -21.41
N ASN A 22 -9.89 -11.56 -21.11
CA ASN A 22 -11.15 -11.64 -20.35
C ASN A 22 -10.98 -12.13 -18.90
N TYR A 23 -9.82 -11.86 -18.26
CA TYR A 23 -9.70 -12.00 -16.81
C TYR A 23 -10.24 -10.76 -16.10
N ASP A 24 -11.04 -10.96 -15.05
CA ASP A 24 -11.43 -9.88 -14.15
C ASP A 24 -10.18 -9.32 -13.45
N THR A 25 -9.75 -8.13 -13.89
CA THR A 25 -8.46 -7.54 -13.54
C THR A 25 -8.68 -6.27 -12.73
N PHE A 26 -8.15 -6.23 -11.52
CA PHE A 26 -8.25 -5.08 -10.61
C PHE A 26 -6.88 -4.43 -10.42
N VAL A 27 -6.82 -3.10 -10.56
CA VAL A 27 -5.59 -2.32 -10.40
C VAL A 27 -5.82 -1.24 -9.36
N TYR A 28 -4.83 -1.00 -8.50
CA TYR A 28 -4.86 0.08 -7.51
C TYR A 28 -3.58 0.91 -7.55
N LEU A 29 -3.69 2.18 -7.15
CA LEU A 29 -2.57 3.07 -6.90
C LEU A 29 -2.52 3.35 -5.40
N PHE A 30 -1.38 3.04 -4.76
CA PHE A 30 -1.14 3.39 -3.36
C PHE A 30 -0.29 4.66 -3.28
N ASP A 31 -0.87 5.72 -2.73
CA ASP A 31 -0.22 7.04 -2.67
C ASP A 31 -0.24 7.67 -1.26
N HIS A 32 -0.41 6.83 -0.24
CA HIS A 32 -0.33 7.30 1.15
C HIS A 32 1.10 7.16 1.68
N ARG A 33 1.72 8.28 2.05
CA ARG A 33 3.05 8.28 2.67
C ARG A 33 2.92 8.18 4.18
N MET A 34 3.56 7.16 4.77
CA MET A 34 3.59 6.98 6.22
C MET A 34 4.31 8.14 6.91
N GLY A 35 3.77 8.59 8.03
CA GLY A 35 4.46 9.53 8.92
C GLY A 35 5.59 8.88 9.72
N SER A 36 6.47 9.68 10.31
CA SER A 36 7.37 9.23 11.37
C SER A 36 7.55 10.35 12.41
N GLU A 37 8.08 10.02 13.60
CA GLU A 37 8.34 11.04 14.63
C GLU A 37 9.29 12.15 14.13
N THR A 38 10.19 11.85 13.20
CA THR A 38 11.19 12.79 12.64
C THR A 38 10.80 13.39 11.30
N TYR A 39 9.71 12.93 10.68
CA TYR A 39 9.33 13.37 9.35
C TYR A 39 7.81 13.32 9.16
N ARG A 40 7.24 14.50 8.85
CA ARG A 40 5.86 14.65 8.40
C ARG A 40 5.86 14.79 6.87
N PRO A 41 5.14 13.93 6.14
CA PRO A 41 5.04 14.04 4.69
C PRO A 41 4.44 15.38 4.27
N SER A 42 5.02 16.00 3.24
CA SER A 42 4.41 17.12 2.53
C SER A 42 3.46 16.62 1.44
N GLU A 43 2.65 17.51 0.86
CA GLU A 43 1.77 17.16 -0.27
C GLU A 43 2.53 16.68 -1.52
N LEU A 44 3.83 16.97 -1.61
CA LEU A 44 4.68 16.53 -2.71
C LEU A 44 5.29 15.14 -2.48
N ASP A 45 5.20 14.64 -1.25
CA ASP A 45 5.83 13.39 -0.86
C ASP A 45 4.96 12.19 -1.19
N ARG A 46 5.32 11.51 -2.29
CA ARG A 46 4.65 10.29 -2.74
C ARG A 46 5.09 9.06 -1.96
N ALA A 47 4.23 8.05 -1.91
CA ALA A 47 4.54 6.78 -1.26
C ALA A 47 5.78 6.10 -1.88
N GLY A 48 6.63 5.51 -1.04
CA GLY A 48 7.75 4.68 -1.48
C GLY A 48 7.32 3.25 -1.86
N THR A 49 8.18 2.52 -2.59
CA THR A 49 7.88 1.22 -3.23
C THR A 49 7.34 0.13 -2.30
N ASN A 50 7.54 0.20 -0.99
CA ASN A 50 7.17 -0.87 -0.05
C ASN A 50 6.22 -0.42 1.07
N GLN A 51 5.70 0.81 1.02
CA GLN A 51 4.91 1.33 2.13
C GLN A 51 3.53 0.66 2.25
N ALA A 52 2.95 0.26 1.13
CA ALA A 52 1.67 -0.45 1.09
C ALA A 52 1.66 -1.76 1.89
N ILE A 53 2.82 -2.42 2.01
CA ILE A 53 2.97 -3.71 2.70
C ILE A 53 2.54 -3.61 4.17
N ALA A 54 2.92 -2.53 4.86
CA ALA A 54 2.57 -2.34 6.26
C ALA A 54 1.05 -2.29 6.47
N PHE A 55 0.33 -1.59 5.59
CA PHE A 55 -1.12 -1.46 5.65
C PHE A 55 -1.84 -2.77 5.29
N LEU A 56 -1.33 -3.50 4.30
CA LEU A 56 -1.88 -4.78 3.89
C LEU A 56 -1.81 -5.82 5.02
N PHE A 57 -0.75 -5.81 5.82
CA PHE A 57 -0.55 -6.76 6.93
C PHE A 57 -1.04 -6.26 8.29
N GLY A 58 -1.73 -5.12 8.35
CA GLY A 58 -2.27 -4.63 9.61
C GLY A 58 -1.22 -4.07 10.58
N ILE A 59 0.00 -3.78 10.14
CA ILE A 59 1.09 -3.24 10.99
C ILE A 59 0.64 -2.01 11.81
N PRO A 60 -0.18 -1.08 11.29
CA PRO A 60 -0.66 0.07 12.07
C PRO A 60 -1.43 -0.28 13.36
N PHE A 61 -1.97 -1.50 13.48
CA PHE A 61 -2.68 -1.95 14.67
C PHE A 61 -1.75 -2.48 15.77
N TYR A 62 -0.55 -2.92 15.42
CA TYR A 62 0.39 -3.54 16.36
C TYR A 62 1.30 -2.51 17.08
N GLY A 63 1.20 -1.22 16.73
CA GLY A 63 1.93 -0.13 17.39
C GLY A 63 3.46 -0.28 17.31
N LYS A 64 4.18 0.25 18.31
CA LYS A 64 5.60 -0.10 18.56
C LYS A 64 5.66 -1.55 19.03
N SER A 65 5.40 -2.49 18.13
CA SER A 65 5.29 -3.90 18.48
C SER A 65 6.68 -4.44 18.84
N THR A 66 6.73 -5.36 19.79
CA THR A 66 7.94 -6.09 20.22
C THR A 66 8.53 -7.01 19.13
N ILE A 67 8.01 -6.96 17.89
CA ILE A 67 8.38 -7.84 16.78
C ILE A 67 9.71 -7.42 16.13
N GLY A 68 10.23 -6.22 16.42
CA GLY A 68 11.51 -5.76 15.87
C GLY A 68 11.41 -5.50 14.37
N THR A 69 10.33 -4.83 13.94
CA THR A 69 10.14 -4.50 12.52
C THR A 69 10.77 -3.15 12.19
N ILE A 70 11.04 -2.93 10.90
CA ILE A 70 11.49 -1.62 10.40
C ILE A 70 10.46 -0.49 10.64
N PHE A 71 9.23 -0.83 11.04
CA PHE A 71 8.12 0.11 11.24
C PHE A 71 7.93 0.53 12.70
N ASP A 72 8.75 0.03 13.64
CA ASP A 72 8.58 0.29 15.07
C ASP A 72 8.85 1.76 15.47
N SER A 73 9.45 2.54 14.56
CA SER A 73 9.68 3.99 14.72
C SER A 73 8.54 4.87 14.18
N ILE A 74 7.50 4.26 13.59
CA ILE A 74 6.37 4.97 13.00
C ILE A 74 5.29 5.20 14.06
N LEU A 75 4.80 6.44 14.10
CA LEU A 75 3.64 6.80 14.90
C LEU A 75 2.39 6.71 14.01
N TRP A 76 1.60 5.65 14.22
CA TRP A 76 0.40 5.39 13.43
C TRP A 76 -0.80 6.23 13.89
N SER A 77 -1.29 7.05 12.98
CA SER A 77 -2.51 7.85 13.11
C SER A 77 -3.79 7.00 13.03
N PRO A 78 -4.92 7.50 13.56
CA PRO A 78 -6.24 6.88 13.36
C PRO A 78 -6.60 6.70 11.88
N GLU A 79 -6.19 7.64 11.02
CA GLU A 79 -6.39 7.58 9.58
C GLU A 79 -5.61 6.41 8.95
N GLU A 80 -4.37 6.20 9.36
CA GLU A 80 -3.54 5.08 8.89
C GLU A 80 -4.10 3.71 9.31
N LYS A 81 -4.70 3.61 10.51
CA LYS A 81 -5.41 2.40 10.94
C LYS A 81 -6.65 2.16 10.10
N THR A 82 -7.41 3.21 9.81
CA THR A 82 -8.59 3.13 8.93
C THR A 82 -8.19 2.67 7.54
N LEU A 83 -7.13 3.25 6.96
CA LEU A 83 -6.60 2.85 5.65
C LEU A 83 -6.15 1.39 5.64
N SER A 84 -5.44 0.94 6.68
CA SER A 84 -5.03 -0.46 6.82
C SER A 84 -6.24 -1.40 6.91
N CYS A 85 -7.28 -1.04 7.65
CA CYS A 85 -8.53 -1.80 7.70
C CYS A 85 -9.16 -1.92 6.31
N SER A 86 -9.33 -0.80 5.60
CA SER A 86 -9.90 -0.80 4.25
C SER A 86 -9.09 -1.67 3.28
N MET A 87 -7.76 -1.54 3.29
CA MET A 87 -6.89 -2.38 2.44
C MET A 87 -7.04 -3.86 2.76
N MET A 88 -6.97 -4.26 4.04
CA MET A 88 -7.17 -5.66 4.43
C MET A 88 -8.54 -6.16 3.99
N THR A 89 -9.59 -5.35 4.13
CA THR A 89 -10.94 -5.72 3.68
C THR A 89 -11.01 -5.90 2.16
N TYR A 90 -10.44 -4.99 1.37
CA TYR A 90 -10.43 -5.16 -0.10
C TYR A 90 -9.69 -6.42 -0.51
N PHE A 91 -8.52 -6.70 0.06
CA PHE A 91 -7.75 -7.90 -0.25
C PHE A 91 -8.43 -9.19 0.23
N ALA A 92 -9.02 -9.20 1.42
CA ALA A 92 -9.78 -10.34 1.91
C ALA A 92 -11.02 -10.59 1.04
N ASN A 93 -11.72 -9.54 0.60
CA ASN A 93 -12.86 -9.68 -0.30
C ASN A 93 -12.42 -10.19 -1.67
N PHE A 94 -11.29 -9.72 -2.20
CA PHE A 94 -10.73 -10.24 -3.45
C PHE A 94 -10.39 -11.74 -3.33
N ILE A 95 -9.81 -12.18 -2.22
CA ILE A 95 -9.52 -13.60 -1.99
C ILE A 95 -10.80 -14.46 -1.91
N ASN A 96 -11.87 -13.92 -1.31
CA ASN A 96 -13.10 -14.67 -1.07
C ASN A 96 -14.09 -14.65 -2.25
N TYR A 97 -14.08 -13.58 -3.05
CA TYR A 97 -15.11 -13.29 -4.05
C TYR A 97 -14.58 -12.90 -5.43
N GLY A 98 -13.27 -12.70 -5.56
CA GLY A 98 -12.61 -12.38 -6.82
C GLY A 98 -12.19 -13.61 -7.62
#